data_AF-A0A2W4JYH2-F1
#
_entry.id   AF-A0A2W4JYH2-F1
#
_cell.length_a   1.000
_cell.length_b   1.000
_cell.length_c   1.000
_cell.angle_alpha   90.00
_cell.angle_beta   90.00
_cell.angle_gamma   90.00
#
_symmetry.space_group_name_H-M   'P 1'
#
loop_
_entity.id
_entity.type
_entity.pdbx_description
1 polymer ?
#
loop_
_entity_poly.entity_id
_entity_poly.type
_entity_poly.pdbx_seq_one_letter_code
_entity_poly.pdbx_strand_id
1 'polypeptide(L)' 'MSKSKEELEKLKVEVARELKLEDEIKKRGWKNLTARETGKIGGYMAKKLMQMAKEKEQKEEKS' A
#
# COMPACT_ATOMS: atom_id res chain seq x y z
N MET A 1 17.66 -10.88 -0.59
CA MET A 1 16.71 -10.03 0.16
C MET A 1 15.31 -10.25 -0.41
N SER A 2 14.31 -10.46 0.45
CA SER A 2 12.98 -10.95 0.04
C SER A 2 12.19 -9.93 -0.80
N LYS A 3 11.83 -10.28 -2.04
CA LYS A 3 11.02 -9.45 -2.97
C LYS A 3 9.78 -8.82 -2.31
N SER A 4 9.16 -9.52 -1.37
CA SER A 4 7.96 -9.07 -0.65
C SER A 4 8.14 -7.78 0.14
N LYS A 5 9.34 -7.48 0.65
CA LYS A 5 9.55 -6.26 1.45
C LYS A 5 9.59 -5.03 0.56
N GLU A 6 10.17 -5.14 -0.63
CA GLU A 6 10.27 -4.03 -1.57
C GLU A 6 8.93 -3.71 -2.23
N GLU A 7 8.13 -4.72 -2.57
CA GLU A 7 6.76 -4.53 -3.08
C GLU A 7 5.87 -3.88 -2.02
N LEU A 8 6.01 -4.27 -0.76
CA LEU A 8 5.26 -3.68 0.34
C LEU A 8 5.61 -2.19 0.54
N GLU A 9 6.89 -1.84 0.49
CA GLU A 9 7.33 -0.45 0.60
C GLU A 9 6.85 0.40 -0.59
N LYS A 10 6.91 -0.13 -1.82
CA LYS A 10 6.34 0.52 -3.01
C LYS A 10 4.83 0.77 -2.83
N LEU A 11 4.10 -0.25 -2.38
CA LEU A 11 2.66 -0.15 -2.15
C LEU A 11 2.31 0.89 -1.09
N LYS A 12 3.08 0.97 0.01
CA LYS A 12 2.89 2.01 1.04
C LYS A 12 3.03 3.41 0.46
N VAL A 13 4.10 3.65 -0.31
CA VAL A 13 4.36 4.96 -0.91
C VAL A 13 3.28 5.32 -1.93
N GLU A 14 2.85 4.36 -2.74
CA GLU A 14 1.78 4.56 -3.73
C GLU A 14 0.45 4.92 -3.05
N VAL A 15 0.04 4.15 -2.04
CA VAL A 15 -1.19 4.41 -1.29
C VAL A 15 -1.12 5.75 -0.54
N ALA A 16 0.02 6.06 0.06
CA ALA A 16 0.22 7.36 0.71
C ALA A 16 0.07 8.53 -0.27
N ARG A 17 0.59 8.37 -1.50
CA ARG A 17 0.47 9.37 -2.57
C ARG A 17 -0.96 9.50 -3.08
N GLU A 18 -1.67 8.40 -3.30
CA GLU A 18 -3.10 8.41 -3.68
C GLU A 18 -3.98 9.09 -2.61
N LEU A 19 -3.68 8.87 -1.34
CA LEU A 19 -4.39 9.47 -0.22
C LEU A 19 -3.95 10.91 0.08
N LYS A 20 -3.01 11.48 -0.68
CA LYS A 20 -2.39 12.80 -0.42
C LYS A 20 -1.81 12.92 1.01
N LEU A 21 -1.38 11.81 1.57
CA LEU A 21 -0.72 11.73 2.87
C LEU A 21 0.80 11.71 2.75
N GLU A 22 1.35 11.64 1.53
CA GLU A 22 2.81 11.63 1.31
C GLU A 22 3.49 12.86 1.93
N ASP A 23 2.89 14.04 1.78
CA ASP A 23 3.47 15.30 2.24
C ASP A 23 3.50 15.33 3.77
N GLU A 24 2.43 14.86 4.37
CA GLU A 24 2.32 14.71 5.81
C GLU A 24 3.33 13.67 6.33
N ILE A 25 3.48 12.54 5.65
CA ILE A 25 4.51 11.54 6.00
C ILE A 25 5.92 12.13 5.87
N LYS A 26 6.20 12.91 4.83
CA LYS A 26 7.50 13.58 4.65
C LYS A 26 7.75 14.62 5.74
N LYS A 27 6.73 15.38 6.14
CA LYS A 27 6.84 16.46 7.13
C LYS A 27 6.93 15.95 8.57
N ARG A 28 6.01 15.09 8.97
CA ARG A 28 5.88 14.62 10.37
C ARG A 28 6.32 13.17 10.55
N GLY A 29 6.43 12.38 9.49
CA GLY A 29 6.83 10.97 9.58
C GLY A 29 5.67 10.03 9.85
N TRP A 30 5.83 8.76 9.47
CA TRP A 30 4.83 7.71 9.64
C TRP A 30 4.35 7.53 11.08
N LYS A 31 5.24 7.72 12.07
CA LYS A 31 4.93 7.56 13.49
C LYS A 31 4.03 8.67 14.05
N ASN A 32 3.94 9.81 13.36
CA ASN A 32 3.18 10.99 13.78
C ASN A 32 1.88 11.15 12.99
N LEU A 33 1.50 10.16 12.18
CA LEU A 33 0.18 10.11 11.58
C LEU A 33 -0.87 9.67 12.60
N THR A 34 -2.09 10.15 12.43
CA THR A 34 -3.22 9.73 13.26
C THR A 34 -3.64 8.30 12.95
N ALA A 35 -4.29 7.63 13.91
CA ALA A 35 -4.86 6.29 13.70
C ALA A 35 -5.83 6.23 12.50
N ARG A 36 -6.52 7.34 12.21
CA ARG A 36 -7.42 7.43 11.06
C ARG A 36 -6.66 7.46 9.73
N GLU A 37 -5.50 8.10 9.68
CA GLU A 37 -4.66 8.20 8.48
C GLU A 37 -3.90 6.91 8.22
N THR A 38 -3.25 6.36 9.25
CA THR A 38 -2.56 5.06 9.15
C THR A 38 -3.55 3.93 8.87
N GLY A 39 -4.74 3.97 9.47
CA GLY A 39 -5.84 3.03 9.19
C GLY A 39 -6.34 3.10 7.76
N LYS A 40 -6.49 4.31 7.19
CA LYS A 40 -6.82 4.47 5.75
C LYS A 40 -5.75 3.85 4.86
N ILE A 41 -4.47 4.15 5.12
CA ILE A 41 -3.37 3.59 4.33
C ILE A 41 -3.38 2.05 4.40
N GLY A 42 -3.47 1.48 5.60
CA GLY A 42 -3.54 0.02 5.78
C GLY A 42 -4.72 -0.63 5.08
N GLY A 43 -5.91 -0.03 5.15
CA GLY A 43 -7.10 -0.52 4.46
C GLY A 43 -6.98 -0.51 2.94
N TYR A 44 -6.43 0.57 2.37
CA TYR A 44 -6.19 0.67 0.92
C TYR A 44 -5.12 -0.34 0.45
N MET A 45 -4.06 -0.53 1.23
CA MET A 45 -3.05 -1.55 0.96
C MET A 45 -3.67 -2.95 0.92
N ALA A 46 -4.48 -3.31 1.93
CA ALA A 46 -5.15 -4.61 1.99
C ALA A 46 -6.06 -4.84 0.78
N LYS A 47 -6.81 -3.81 0.36
CA LYS A 47 -7.67 -3.87 -0.83
C LYS A 47 -6.84 -4.11 -2.11
N LYS A 48 -5.72 -3.40 -2.28
CA LYS A 48 -4.81 -3.63 -3.44
C LYS A 48 -4.19 -5.01 -3.43
N LEU A 49 -3.75 -5.51 -2.28
CA LEU A 49 -3.19 -6.86 -2.16
C LEU A 49 -4.22 -7.93 -2.55
N MET A 50 -5.47 -7.79 -2.10
CA MET A 50 -6.56 -8.69 -2.49
C MET A 50 -6.84 -8.62 -4.00
N GLN A 51 -6.81 -7.42 -4.58
CA GLN A 51 -7.02 -7.26 -6.02
C GLN A 51 -5.86 -7.84 -6.83
N MET A 52 -4.61 -7.62 -6.43
CA MET A 52 -3.42 -8.21 -7.07
C MET A 52 -3.43 -9.74 -6.98
N ALA A 53 -3.88 -10.31 -5.85
CA ALA A 53 -4.03 -11.76 -5.71
C ALA A 53 -5.05 -12.29 -6.73
N LYS A 54 -6.21 -11.64 -6.83
CA LYS A 54 -7.27 -12.00 -7.77
C LYS A 54 -6.85 -11.83 -9.23
N GLU A 55 -6.09 -10.78 -9.55
CA GLU A 55 -5.55 -10.53 -10.89
C GLU A 55 -4.47 -11.54 -11.28
N LYS A 56 -3.67 -12.03 -10.31
CA LYS A 56 -2.70 -13.10 -10.53
C LYS A 56 -3.41 -14.42 -10.87
N GLU A 57 -4.42 -14.79 -10.08
CA GLU A 57 -5.24 -15.99 -10.35
C GLU A 57 -5.87 -15.95 -11.75
N GLN A 58 -6.43 -14.79 -12.14
CA GLN A 58 -7.02 -14.62 -13.48
C GLN A 58 -6.02 -14.61 -14.64
N LYS A 59 -4.75 -14.25 -14.38
CA LYS A 59 -3.67 -14.31 -15.39
C LYS A 59 -3.13 -15.72 -15.57
N GLU A 60 -3.09 -16.51 -14.50
CA GLU A 60 -2.67 -17.91 -14.55
C GLU A 60 -3.73 -18.80 -15.21
N GLU A 61 -5.03 -18.52 -15.07
CA GLU A 61 -6.10 -19.24 -15.80
C GLU A 61 -6.14 -18.96 -17.31
N LYS A 62 -5.48 -17.90 -17.78
CA LYS A 62 -5.51 -17.45 -19.19
C LYS A 62 -4.18 -17.62 -19.93
N SER A 63 -3.15 -18.17 -19.29
CA SER A 63 -1.87 -18.55 -19.91
C SER A 63 -1.80 -20.05 -20.14
#